data_AF-A0A7Z9TG63-F1
#
_entry.id   AF-A0A7Z9TG63-F1
#
_cell.length_a   1.000
_cell.length_b   1.000
_cell.length_c   1.000
_cell.angle_alpha   90.00
_cell.angle_beta   90.00
_cell.angle_gamma   90.00
#
_symmetry.space_group_name_H-M   'P 1'
#
loop_
_entity.id
_entity.type
_entity.pdbx_description
1 polymer ?
#
loop_
_entity_poly.entity_id
_entity_poly.type
_entity_poly.pdbx_seq_one_letter_code
_entity_poly.pdbx_strand_id
1 'polypeptide(L)'
;MDDLKALSKMWINPLTIYSKEVILKNGSTVFGKIVYQDDKSLKLETLVGYLIIKRDQVVRIIDNVVTDVQQEYIPEQIRESYSPPPMPRLTVPRYTSPSVSAREAGQKFSANCVLMGNIAEKKDTQGNILFNGEIKNIGGRRADFVKLDFVFRKNWSGETRTLTTFIKGSYNTFDSGIVSDASLLPGAMGQFDLYVPQDFGSFIGYSYVIDWEEYQ
;
A
#
# COMPACT_ATOMS: atom_id res chain seq x y z
N MET A 1 9.95 15.51 -29.80
CA MET A 1 9.33 16.71 -29.17
C MET A 1 8.85 16.43 -27.75
N ASP A 2 8.60 15.17 -27.38
CA ASP A 2 8.13 14.82 -26.02
C ASP A 2 9.20 14.95 -24.94
N ASP A 3 10.48 14.71 -25.25
CA ASP A 3 11.59 14.91 -24.29
C ASP A 3 11.72 16.37 -23.81
N LEU A 4 11.48 17.34 -24.70
CA LEU A 4 11.53 18.77 -24.35
C LEU A 4 10.33 19.19 -23.47
N LYS A 5 9.18 18.51 -23.61
CA LYS A 5 8.00 18.72 -22.76
C LYS A 5 8.15 18.05 -21.39
N ALA A 6 8.79 16.89 -21.32
CA ALA A 6 9.11 16.22 -20.07
C ALA A 6 10.14 17.02 -19.25
N LEU A 7 11.18 17.56 -19.92
CA LEU A 7 12.14 18.47 -19.30
C LEU A 7 11.43 19.74 -18.80
N SER A 8 10.60 20.41 -19.61
CA SER A 8 9.95 21.65 -19.19
C SER A 8 8.95 21.49 -18.04
N LYS A 9 8.24 20.37 -17.94
CA LYS A 9 7.37 20.04 -16.79
C LYS A 9 8.17 19.89 -15.49
N MET A 10 9.41 19.40 -15.56
CA MET A 10 10.29 19.20 -14.39
C MET A 10 10.76 20.52 -13.77
N TRP A 11 10.90 21.59 -14.57
CA TRP A 11 11.29 22.93 -14.10
C TRP A 11 10.14 23.71 -13.45
N ILE A 12 8.89 23.37 -13.80
CA ILE A 12 7.69 24.06 -13.29
C ILE A 12 7.33 23.58 -11.88
N ASN A 13 7.60 22.31 -11.57
CA ASN A 13 7.52 21.79 -10.20
C ASN A 13 8.46 20.57 -10.02
N PRO A 14 9.62 20.72 -9.35
CA PRO A 14 10.58 19.63 -9.19
C PRO A 14 10.09 18.51 -8.26
N LEU A 15 8.94 18.66 -7.59
CA LEU A 15 8.32 17.60 -6.79
C LEU A 15 7.49 16.63 -7.63
N THR A 16 7.26 16.93 -8.92
CA THR A 16 6.49 16.09 -9.85
C THR A 16 7.15 14.77 -10.22
N ILE A 17 8.47 14.65 -10.00
CA ILE A 17 9.20 13.38 -10.19
C ILE A 17 8.87 12.34 -9.11
N TYR A 18 8.23 12.74 -8.02
CA TYR A 18 7.90 11.85 -6.92
C TYR A 18 6.47 11.35 -7.02
N SER A 19 6.33 10.04 -6.82
CA SER A 19 5.04 9.35 -6.83
C SER A 19 4.38 9.31 -5.46
N LYS A 20 5.12 9.54 -4.36
CA LYS A 20 4.59 9.40 -3.00
C LYS A 20 4.89 10.61 -2.12
N GLU A 21 3.90 11.01 -1.34
CA GLU A 21 3.97 11.97 -0.25
C GLU A 21 3.78 11.22 1.08
N VAL A 22 4.79 11.27 1.96
CA VAL A 22 4.78 10.60 3.27
C VAL A 22 4.61 11.66 4.36
N ILE A 23 3.50 11.60 5.10
CA ILE A 23 3.23 12.53 6.20
C ILE A 23 3.61 11.87 7.52
N LEU A 24 4.42 12.58 8.29
CA LEU A 24 4.96 12.13 9.58
C LEU A 24 4.16 12.69 10.76
N LYS A 25 4.29 12.04 11.92
CA LYS A 25 3.58 12.43 13.16
C LYS A 25 3.93 13.83 13.65
N ASN A 26 5.14 14.31 13.32
CA ASN A 26 5.58 15.66 13.64
C ASN A 26 5.03 16.72 12.66
N GLY A 27 4.15 16.34 11.73
CA GLY A 27 3.58 17.23 10.73
C GLY A 27 4.48 17.51 9.52
N SER A 28 5.71 16.95 9.49
CA SER A 28 6.58 17.06 8.33
C SER A 28 6.12 16.14 7.20
N THR A 29 6.34 16.58 5.98
CA THR A 29 6.04 15.83 4.75
C THR A 29 7.35 15.48 4.04
N VAL A 30 7.48 14.23 3.60
CA VAL A 30 8.62 13.75 2.81
C VAL A 30 8.13 13.25 1.45
N PHE A 31 8.70 13.78 0.37
CA PHE A 31 8.42 13.34 -0.99
C PHE A 31 9.50 12.36 -1.45
N GLY A 32 9.08 11.26 -2.08
CA GLY A 32 10.02 10.26 -2.55
C GLY A 32 9.38 9.07 -3.24
N LYS A 33 10.23 8.11 -3.62
CA LYS A 33 9.83 6.78 -4.09
C LYS A 33 10.03 5.77 -2.96
N ILE A 34 9.03 4.94 -2.68
CA ILE A 34 9.19 3.88 -1.68
C ILE A 34 9.98 2.75 -2.30
N VAL A 35 11.14 2.45 -1.72
CA VAL A 35 12.03 1.39 -2.18
C VAL A 35 11.79 0.12 -1.39
N TYR A 36 11.47 0.26 -0.10
CA TYR A 36 11.19 -0.84 0.80
C TYR A 36 10.30 -0.36 1.94
N GLN A 37 9.41 -1.23 2.40
CA GLN A 37 8.55 -0.96 3.54
C GLN A 37 8.32 -2.26 4.32
N ASP A 38 8.37 -2.20 5.64
CA ASP A 38 7.91 -3.26 6.53
C ASP A 38 7.12 -2.68 7.72
N ASP A 39 6.87 -3.51 8.74
CA ASP A 39 6.16 -3.16 9.97
C ASP A 39 6.95 -2.18 10.86
N LYS A 40 8.25 -1.99 10.63
CA LYS A 40 9.15 -1.22 11.50
C LYS A 40 9.78 -0.02 10.80
N SER A 41 9.92 -0.06 9.49
CA SER A 41 10.73 0.86 8.71
C SER A 41 10.16 1.08 7.30
N LEU A 42 10.38 2.27 6.79
CA LEU A 42 10.05 2.71 5.45
C LEU A 42 11.33 3.31 4.86
N LYS A 43 11.87 2.67 3.82
CA LYS A 43 13.00 3.19 3.05
C LYS A 43 12.46 3.95 1.85
N LEU A 44 12.71 5.25 1.85
CA LEU A 44 12.26 6.20 0.85
C LEU A 44 13.48 6.73 0.09
N GLU A 45 13.44 6.75 -1.23
CA GLU A 45 14.40 7.44 -2.09
C GLU A 45 13.90 8.87 -2.35
N THR A 46 14.68 9.86 -1.93
CA THR A 46 14.40 11.30 -2.02
C THR A 46 15.42 11.97 -2.96
N LEU A 47 15.24 13.26 -3.26
CA LEU A 47 16.14 14.03 -4.15
C LEU A 47 17.60 13.99 -3.73
N VAL A 48 17.84 13.96 -2.42
CA VAL A 48 19.16 14.03 -1.80
C VAL A 48 19.67 12.68 -1.31
N GLY A 49 18.94 11.58 -1.60
CA GLY A 49 19.35 10.22 -1.27
C GLY A 49 18.29 9.41 -0.54
N TYR A 50 18.71 8.32 0.11
CA TYR A 50 17.80 7.41 0.83
C TYR A 50 17.55 7.88 2.26
N LEU A 51 16.27 7.91 2.64
CA LEU A 51 15.81 8.16 4.01
C LEU A 51 15.17 6.89 4.56
N ILE A 52 15.57 6.47 5.76
CA ILE A 52 14.93 5.37 6.50
C ILE A 52 14.10 5.99 7.62
N ILE A 53 12.79 5.84 7.51
CA ILE A 53 11.81 6.38 8.45
C ILE A 53 11.26 5.20 9.26
N LYS A 54 11.12 5.35 10.57
CA LYS A 54 10.45 4.31 11.36
C LYS A 54 8.95 4.30 11.06
N ARG A 55 8.36 3.11 10.91
CA ARG A 55 6.96 2.93 10.50
C ARG A 55 5.96 3.53 11.50
N ASP A 56 6.35 3.61 12.77
CA ASP A 56 5.59 4.26 13.86
C ASP A 56 5.51 5.78 13.70
N GLN A 57 6.41 6.41 12.95
CA GLN A 57 6.40 7.85 12.70
C GLN A 57 5.57 8.24 11.48
N VAL A 58 5.18 7.27 10.64
CA VAL A 58 4.40 7.49 9.42
C VAL A 58 2.92 7.52 9.75
N VAL A 59 2.27 8.65 9.48
CA VAL A 59 0.81 8.83 9.63
C VAL A 59 0.09 8.32 8.40
N ARG A 60 0.53 8.73 7.20
CA ARG A 60 -0.06 8.29 5.93
C ARG A 60 0.94 8.43 4.78
N ILE A 61 0.71 7.64 3.75
CA ILE A 61 1.42 7.66 2.48
C ILE A 61 0.37 7.93 1.40
N ILE A 62 0.58 8.96 0.59
CA ILE A 62 -0.36 9.43 -0.44
C ILE A 62 0.33 9.33 -1.80
N ASP A 63 -0.42 8.98 -2.84
CA ASP A 63 0.04 9.14 -4.22
C ASP A 63 0.08 10.62 -4.61
N ASN A 64 1.27 11.11 -4.98
CA ASN A 64 1.43 12.45 -5.53
C ASN A 64 1.04 12.42 -7.01
N VAL A 65 -0.26 12.53 -7.27
CA VAL A 65 -0.78 12.65 -8.64
C VAL A 65 -0.54 14.09 -9.08
N VAL A 66 0.28 14.27 -10.13
CA VAL A 66 0.42 15.55 -10.82
C VAL A 66 -0.86 15.78 -11.62
N THR A 67 -1.88 16.33 -10.97
CA THR A 67 -3.04 16.84 -11.68
C THR A 67 -2.54 18.02 -12.51
N ASP A 68 -2.56 17.94 -13.84
CA ASP A 68 -2.50 19.12 -14.69
C ASP A 68 -3.74 19.96 -14.31
N VAL A 69 -3.57 20.90 -13.39
CA VAL A 69 -4.65 21.68 -12.82
C VAL A 69 -5.18 22.62 -13.91
N GLN A 70 -6.27 22.24 -14.57
CA GLN A 70 -7.28 23.25 -14.89
C GLN A 70 -7.87 23.65 -13.55
N GLN A 71 -7.38 24.75 -12.98
CA GLN A 71 -7.88 25.29 -11.73
C GLN A 71 -9.34 25.71 -11.93
N GLU A 72 -10.27 24.80 -11.61
CA GLU A 72 -11.64 25.20 -11.35
C GLU A 72 -11.65 25.85 -9.96
N TYR A 73 -11.94 27.15 -9.93
CA TYR A 73 -11.92 27.98 -8.74
C TYR A 73 -12.98 27.49 -7.75
N ILE A 74 -12.53 26.95 -6.61
CA ILE A 74 -13.41 26.58 -5.49
C ILE A 74 -13.32 27.69 -4.44
N PRO A 75 -14.41 28.41 -4.11
CA PRO A 75 -14.40 29.49 -3.12
C PRO A 75 -13.93 29.02 -1.74
N GLU A 76 -13.17 29.87 -1.04
CA GLU A 76 -12.52 29.58 0.27
C GLU A 76 -13.49 29.20 1.40
N GLN A 77 -14.79 29.49 1.25
CA GLN A 77 -15.84 29.30 2.26
C GLN A 77 -16.15 27.83 2.61
N ILE A 78 -15.68 26.85 1.82
CA ILE A 78 -15.96 25.41 2.04
C ILE A 78 -14.82 24.74 2.81
N ARG A 79 -13.65 25.40 2.94
CA ARG A 79 -12.44 24.81 3.54
C ARG A 79 -12.50 24.73 5.07
N GLU A 80 -13.25 25.62 5.71
CA GLU A 80 -13.28 25.76 7.17
C GLU A 80 -14.24 24.79 7.90
N SER A 81 -15.21 24.20 7.20
CA SER A 81 -16.22 23.34 7.83
C SER A 81 -15.86 21.85 7.88
N TYR A 82 -14.69 21.46 7.34
CA TYR A 82 -14.33 20.06 7.18
C TYR A 82 -13.37 19.59 8.28
N SER A 83 -13.92 19.04 9.36
CA SER A 83 -13.16 18.21 10.31
C SER A 83 -13.24 16.75 9.84
N PRO A 84 -12.11 16.11 9.46
CA PRO A 84 -12.13 14.70 9.07
C PRO A 84 -12.70 13.85 10.21
N PRO A 85 -13.57 12.87 9.93
CA PRO A 85 -14.05 11.96 10.95
C PRO A 85 -12.88 11.17 11.55
N PRO A 86 -12.90 10.89 12.86
CA PRO A 86 -11.87 10.10 13.50
C PRO A 86 -11.82 8.71 12.86
N MET A 87 -10.62 8.32 12.43
CA MET A 87 -10.37 7.04 11.77
C MET A 87 -10.81 5.88 12.69
N PRO A 88 -11.51 4.86 12.18
CA PRO A 88 -11.86 3.69 12.97
C PRO A 88 -10.57 3.04 13.51
N ARG A 89 -10.55 2.74 14.81
CA ARG A 89 -9.39 2.09 15.43
C ARG A 89 -9.26 0.69 14.85
N LEU A 90 -8.15 0.45 14.17
CA LEU A 90 -7.76 -0.87 13.67
C LEU A 90 -7.77 -1.87 14.82
N THR A 91 -8.55 -2.95 14.67
CA THR A 91 -8.48 -4.11 15.55
C THR A 91 -7.09 -4.72 15.42
N VAL A 92 -6.34 -4.66 16.51
CA VAL A 92 -5.03 -5.32 16.62
C VAL A 92 -5.27 -6.84 16.49
N PRO A 93 -4.53 -7.57 15.64
CA PRO A 93 -4.69 -9.02 15.50
C PRO A 93 -4.57 -9.70 16.87
N ARG A 94 -5.52 -10.59 17.17
CA ARG A 94 -5.60 -11.27 18.46
C ARG A 94 -4.90 -12.62 18.34
N TYR A 95 -3.65 -12.69 18.78
CA TYR A 95 -2.86 -13.92 18.78
C TYR A 95 -3.31 -14.88 19.88
N THR A 96 -3.44 -16.16 19.55
CA THR A 96 -4.00 -17.22 20.40
C THR A 96 -3.02 -17.80 21.45
N SER A 97 -1.84 -17.22 21.65
CA SER A 97 -0.82 -17.80 22.55
C SER A 97 -0.90 -17.27 24.00
N PRO A 98 -0.73 -18.13 25.02
CA PRO A 98 -0.99 -17.79 26.42
C PRO A 98 0.16 -17.06 27.16
N SER A 99 1.38 -16.94 26.62
CA SER A 99 2.53 -16.35 27.34
C SER A 99 3.34 -15.32 26.55
N VAL A 100 3.78 -14.25 27.22
CA VAL A 100 4.45 -13.07 26.61
C VAL A 100 5.85 -13.41 26.04
N SER A 101 6.60 -14.27 26.70
CA SER A 101 7.91 -14.74 26.25
C SER A 101 7.84 -15.68 25.03
N ALA A 102 6.80 -16.52 24.93
CA ALA A 102 6.54 -17.30 23.74
C ALA A 102 6.01 -16.44 22.57
N ARG A 103 5.36 -15.30 22.86
CA ARG A 103 4.97 -14.29 21.85
C ARG A 103 6.17 -13.60 21.22
N GLU A 104 7.18 -13.22 22.01
CA GLU A 104 8.39 -12.57 21.48
C GLU A 104 9.29 -13.55 20.68
N ALA A 105 9.40 -14.80 21.15
CA ALA A 105 10.09 -15.86 20.39
C ALA A 105 9.31 -16.27 19.13
N GLY A 106 7.98 -16.34 19.21
CA GLY A 106 7.09 -16.62 18.10
C GLY A 106 7.08 -15.52 17.03
N GLN A 107 7.11 -14.25 17.42
CA GLN A 107 7.24 -13.11 16.49
C GLN A 107 8.56 -13.09 15.73
N LYS A 108 9.64 -13.61 16.32
CA LYS A 108 10.95 -13.75 15.64
C LYS A 108 10.92 -14.81 14.53
N PHE A 109 9.96 -15.73 14.58
CA PHE A 109 9.80 -16.82 13.62
C PHE A 109 8.42 -16.84 12.95
N SER A 110 7.58 -15.81 13.08
CA SER A 110 6.28 -15.76 12.39
C SER A 110 6.47 -15.39 10.92
N ALA A 111 5.45 -15.60 10.11
CA ALA A 111 5.42 -15.04 8.77
C ALA A 111 5.27 -13.51 8.85
N ASN A 112 5.83 -12.80 7.87
CA ASN A 112 5.71 -11.35 7.78
C ASN A 112 5.76 -10.95 6.31
N CYS A 113 4.59 -10.68 5.73
CA CYS A 113 4.46 -10.31 4.34
C CYS A 113 4.48 -8.79 4.18
N VAL A 114 5.39 -8.32 3.34
CA VAL A 114 5.63 -6.90 3.12
C VAL A 114 5.61 -6.55 1.64
N LEU A 115 5.04 -5.38 1.30
CA LEU A 115 5.05 -4.86 -0.06
C LEU A 115 6.46 -4.43 -0.45
N MET A 116 6.97 -4.95 -1.57
CA MET A 116 8.23 -4.55 -2.17
C MET A 116 8.00 -3.48 -3.22
N GLY A 117 8.52 -2.27 -2.96
CA GLY A 117 8.40 -1.14 -3.87
C GLY A 117 7.00 -0.52 -3.90
N ASN A 118 6.63 0.01 -5.06
CA ASN A 118 5.36 0.70 -5.27
C ASN A 118 4.34 -0.22 -5.94
N ILE A 119 3.06 0.01 -5.64
CA ILE A 119 1.96 -0.53 -6.46
C ILE A 119 1.92 0.30 -7.75
N ALA A 120 2.05 -0.36 -8.88
CA ALA A 120 1.89 0.24 -10.19
C ALA A 120 0.42 0.21 -10.60
N GLU A 121 -0.05 1.33 -11.16
CA GLU A 121 -1.42 1.50 -11.64
C GLU A 121 -1.37 1.67 -13.15
N LYS A 122 -2.14 0.85 -13.87
CA LYS A 122 -2.29 0.94 -15.32
C LYS A 122 -3.76 1.04 -15.69
N LYS A 123 -4.14 2.14 -16.32
CA LYS A 123 -5.49 2.34 -16.88
C LYS A 123 -5.51 1.96 -18.36
N ASP A 124 -6.49 1.17 -18.77
CA ASP A 124 -6.70 0.85 -20.19
C ASP A 124 -7.58 1.92 -20.89
N THR A 125 -7.71 1.82 -22.21
CA THR A 125 -8.57 2.72 -23.01
C THR A 125 -10.05 2.52 -22.75
N GLN A 126 -10.44 1.40 -22.15
CA GLN A 126 -11.82 1.07 -21.79
C GLN A 126 -12.17 1.58 -20.37
N GLY A 127 -11.22 2.18 -19.65
CA GLY A 127 -11.42 2.73 -18.32
C GLY A 127 -11.28 1.73 -17.17
N ASN A 128 -10.85 0.50 -17.44
CA ASN A 128 -10.46 -0.48 -16.42
C ASN A 128 -9.09 -0.13 -15.85
N ILE A 129 -8.87 -0.44 -14.58
CA ILE A 129 -7.62 -0.17 -13.88
C ILE A 129 -7.03 -1.49 -13.40
N LEU A 130 -5.76 -1.71 -13.69
CA LEU A 130 -4.98 -2.83 -13.19
C LEU A 130 -3.96 -2.31 -12.17
N PHE A 131 -4.03 -2.81 -10.95
CA PHE A 131 -2.99 -2.59 -9.94
C PHE A 131 -2.08 -3.82 -9.88
N ASN A 132 -0.77 -3.60 -9.95
CA ASN A 132 0.21 -4.67 -9.85
C ASN A 132 1.32 -4.32 -8.85
N GLY A 133 1.84 -5.33 -8.18
CA GLY A 133 2.94 -5.17 -7.23
C GLY A 133 3.50 -6.49 -6.74
N GLU A 134 4.53 -6.41 -5.91
CA GLU A 134 5.23 -7.58 -5.39
C GLU A 134 5.18 -7.60 -3.86
N ILE A 135 4.95 -8.77 -3.29
CA ILE A 135 5.01 -9.00 -1.85
C ILE A 135 6.15 -9.96 -1.57
N LYS A 136 6.91 -9.69 -0.51
CA LYS A 136 7.94 -10.57 0.01
C LYS A 136 7.59 -11.02 1.41
N ASN A 137 7.78 -12.30 1.69
CA ASN A 137 7.77 -12.78 3.06
C ASN A 137 9.17 -12.60 3.66
N ILE A 138 9.31 -11.67 4.60
CA ILE A 138 10.55 -11.43 5.37
C ILE A 138 10.55 -12.16 6.72
N GLY A 139 9.47 -12.88 7.02
CA GLY A 139 9.31 -13.66 8.23
C GLY A 139 10.08 -14.99 8.21
N GLY A 140 10.11 -15.65 9.37
CA GLY A 140 10.78 -16.93 9.57
C GLY A 140 9.91 -18.17 9.28
N ARG A 141 8.60 -17.98 9.01
CA ARG A 141 7.63 -19.02 8.67
C ARG A 141 6.98 -18.77 7.32
N ARG A 142 6.42 -19.84 6.75
CA ARG A 142 5.60 -19.77 5.54
C ARG A 142 4.33 -18.96 5.82
N ALA A 143 4.02 -18.03 4.94
CA ALA A 143 2.74 -17.34 4.90
C ALA A 143 1.82 -18.09 3.94
N ASP A 144 0.65 -18.48 4.37
CA ASP A 144 -0.34 -19.22 3.59
C ASP A 144 -1.54 -18.30 3.27
N PHE A 145 -2.19 -18.51 2.13
CA PHE A 145 -3.35 -17.72 1.69
C PHE A 145 -3.13 -16.19 1.76
N VAL A 146 -1.96 -15.74 1.30
CA VAL A 146 -1.60 -14.33 1.34
C VAL A 146 -2.54 -13.54 0.41
N LYS A 147 -3.27 -12.60 0.98
CA LYS A 147 -4.24 -11.75 0.29
C LYS A 147 -3.95 -10.27 0.51
N LEU A 148 -4.39 -9.46 -0.44
CA LEU A 148 -4.42 -8.02 -0.34
C LEU A 148 -5.86 -7.54 -0.40
N ASP A 149 -6.29 -6.86 0.65
CA ASP A 149 -7.58 -6.19 0.72
C ASP A 149 -7.40 -4.70 0.41
N PHE A 150 -7.83 -4.28 -0.77
CA PHE A 150 -7.84 -2.88 -1.20
C PHE A 150 -9.15 -2.22 -0.82
N VAL A 151 -9.08 -1.18 0.01
CA VAL A 151 -10.21 -0.35 0.42
C VAL A 151 -10.17 0.95 -0.38
N PHE A 152 -11.06 1.07 -1.36
CA PHE A 152 -11.22 2.24 -2.21
C PHE A 152 -12.21 3.22 -1.59
N ARG A 153 -11.83 4.50 -1.51
CA ARG A 153 -12.71 5.58 -1.08
C ARG A 153 -13.45 6.17 -2.28
N LYS A 154 -14.77 6.11 -2.27
CA LYS A 154 -15.63 6.58 -3.37
C LYS A 154 -15.95 8.06 -3.30
N ASN A 155 -16.12 8.60 -2.10
CA ASN A 155 -16.46 10.00 -1.90
C ASN A 155 -15.84 10.59 -0.63
N TRP A 156 -15.97 11.90 -0.50
CA TRP A 156 -15.53 12.61 0.71
C TRP A 156 -16.39 12.25 1.92
N SER A 157 -17.65 11.88 1.75
CA SER A 157 -18.57 11.47 2.83
C SER A 157 -18.15 10.17 3.55
N GLY A 158 -17.15 9.44 3.03
CA GLY A 158 -16.58 8.26 3.69
C GLY A 158 -17.10 6.92 3.15
N GLU A 159 -17.82 6.93 2.02
CA GLU A 159 -18.19 5.68 1.35
C GLU A 159 -16.93 4.95 0.86
N THR A 160 -16.82 3.68 1.22
CA THR A 160 -15.71 2.81 0.82
C THR A 160 -16.21 1.53 0.15
N ARG A 161 -15.43 1.00 -0.78
CA ARG A 161 -15.63 -0.34 -1.36
C ARG A 161 -14.33 -1.12 -1.30
N THR A 162 -14.43 -2.40 -0.96
CA THR A 162 -13.27 -3.28 -0.82
C THR A 162 -13.19 -4.26 -1.98
N LEU A 163 -12.01 -4.44 -2.54
CA LEU A 163 -11.69 -5.52 -3.46
C LEU A 163 -10.50 -6.31 -2.91
N THR A 164 -10.58 -7.63 -3.00
CA THR A 164 -9.53 -8.54 -2.53
C THR A 164 -8.86 -9.20 -3.71
N THR A 165 -7.53 -9.27 -3.68
CA THR A 165 -6.76 -10.12 -4.61
C THR A 165 -5.82 -11.02 -3.83
N PHE A 166 -5.48 -12.16 -4.42
CA PHE A 166 -4.47 -13.06 -3.89
C PHE A 166 -3.16 -12.85 -4.62
N ILE A 167 -2.06 -13.13 -3.94
CA ILE A 167 -0.77 -13.21 -4.62
C ILE A 167 -0.71 -14.46 -5.51
N LYS A 168 0.20 -14.42 -6.47
CA LYS A 168 0.73 -15.57 -7.19
C LYS A 168 2.01 -15.99 -6.49
N GLY A 169 1.89 -17.02 -5.65
CA GLY A 169 2.97 -17.56 -4.83
C GLY A 169 3.36 -18.97 -5.24
N SER A 170 3.80 -19.75 -4.25
CA SER A 170 4.12 -21.17 -4.40
C SER A 170 2.91 -22.05 -4.16
N TYR A 171 2.84 -23.16 -4.89
CA TYR A 171 1.88 -24.23 -4.63
C TYR A 171 2.22 -24.94 -3.33
N ASN A 172 1.22 -25.05 -2.45
CA ASN A 172 1.32 -25.81 -1.22
C ASN A 172 0.06 -26.66 -1.03
N THR A 173 0.26 -27.96 -0.76
CA THR A 173 -0.81 -28.89 -0.41
C THR A 173 -0.85 -29.02 1.11
N PHE A 174 -1.98 -28.69 1.71
CA PHE A 174 -2.20 -28.84 3.15
C PHE A 174 -2.67 -30.27 3.49
N ASP A 175 -2.53 -30.66 4.75
CA ASP A 175 -3.00 -31.97 5.26
C ASP A 175 -4.50 -32.19 5.07
N SER A 176 -5.27 -31.10 4.93
CA SER A 176 -6.69 -31.12 4.57
C SER A 176 -6.96 -31.57 3.12
N GLY A 177 -5.93 -31.72 2.29
CA GLY A 177 -6.02 -31.98 0.85
C GLY A 177 -6.28 -30.74 0.00
N ILE A 178 -6.38 -29.55 0.62
CA ILE A 178 -6.52 -28.28 -0.10
C ILE A 178 -5.16 -27.91 -0.71
N VAL A 179 -5.16 -27.49 -1.97
CA VAL A 179 -3.97 -26.96 -2.65
C VAL A 179 -4.16 -25.45 -2.83
N SER A 180 -3.19 -24.67 -2.37
CA SER A 180 -3.16 -23.21 -2.53
C SER A 180 -1.95 -22.79 -3.34
N ASP A 181 -2.13 -21.86 -4.26
CA ASP A 181 -1.07 -21.20 -5.03
C ASP A 181 -0.70 -19.82 -4.45
N ALA A 182 -1.32 -19.42 -3.34
CA ALA A 182 -1.13 -18.12 -2.69
C ALA A 182 -0.24 -18.22 -1.44
N SER A 183 0.78 -19.08 -1.45
CA SER A 183 1.68 -19.29 -0.30
C SER A 183 3.07 -18.69 -0.54
N LEU A 184 3.68 -18.07 0.47
CA LEU A 184 5.06 -17.55 0.42
C LEU A 184 5.94 -18.21 1.47
N LEU A 185 6.94 -18.95 1.02
CA LEU A 185 8.02 -19.43 1.87
C LEU A 185 8.83 -18.24 2.46
N PRO A 186 9.53 -18.44 3.59
CA PRO A 186 10.47 -17.46 4.12
C PRO A 186 11.45 -16.96 3.05
N GLY A 187 11.50 -15.65 2.83
CA GLY A 187 12.35 -15.00 1.84
C GLY A 187 11.80 -15.00 0.41
N ALA A 188 10.75 -15.76 0.11
CA ALA A 188 10.13 -15.82 -1.21
C ALA A 188 9.32 -14.55 -1.53
N MET A 189 9.14 -14.30 -2.83
CA MET A 189 8.37 -13.18 -3.35
C MET A 189 7.23 -13.70 -4.22
N GLY A 190 6.09 -13.01 -4.19
CA GLY A 190 4.92 -13.29 -5.01
C GLY A 190 4.35 -12.00 -5.59
N GLN A 191 3.86 -12.07 -6.83
CA GLN A 191 3.26 -10.92 -7.51
C GLN A 191 1.75 -10.94 -7.31
N PHE A 192 1.11 -9.77 -7.23
CA PHE A 192 -0.35 -9.68 -7.25
C PHE A 192 -0.80 -8.81 -8.42
N ASP A 193 -1.97 -9.14 -8.94
CA ASP A 193 -2.70 -8.35 -9.92
C ASP A 193 -4.12 -8.13 -9.39
N LEU A 194 -4.52 -6.87 -9.20
CA LEU A 194 -5.90 -6.51 -8.87
C LEU A 194 -6.53 -5.81 -10.08
N TYR A 195 -7.58 -6.42 -10.60
CA TYR A 195 -8.38 -5.84 -11.67
C TYR A 195 -9.57 -5.07 -11.09
N VAL A 196 -9.66 -3.80 -11.44
CA VAL A 196 -10.76 -2.91 -11.08
C VAL A 196 -11.54 -2.59 -12.37
N PRO A 197 -12.74 -3.14 -12.54
CA PRO A 197 -13.53 -2.94 -13.75
C PRO A 197 -14.07 -1.51 -13.83
N GLN A 198 -14.38 -1.05 -15.05
CA GLN A 198 -14.89 0.31 -15.27
C GLN A 198 -16.19 0.60 -14.50
N ASP A 199 -17.08 -0.40 -14.38
CA ASP A 199 -18.35 -0.31 -13.64
C ASP A 199 -18.18 -0.16 -12.13
N PHE A 200 -16.96 -0.43 -11.61
CA PHE A 200 -16.59 -0.10 -10.24
C PHE A 200 -16.79 1.39 -9.98
N GLY A 201 -16.61 2.22 -11.00
CA GLY A 201 -16.76 3.68 -10.95
C GLY A 201 -15.57 4.38 -10.29
N SER A 202 -15.58 5.72 -10.35
CA SER A 202 -14.50 6.56 -9.83
C SER A 202 -14.25 6.36 -8.33
N PHE A 203 -13.01 6.58 -7.91
CA PHE A 203 -12.59 6.65 -6.51
C PHE A 203 -11.59 7.80 -6.35
N ILE A 204 -11.51 8.35 -5.14
CA ILE A 204 -10.62 9.49 -4.83
C ILE A 204 -9.32 9.06 -4.14
N GLY A 205 -9.21 7.78 -3.77
CA GLY A 205 -8.02 7.19 -3.19
C GLY A 205 -8.26 5.75 -2.77
N TYR A 206 -7.18 5.05 -2.40
CA TYR A 206 -7.25 3.69 -1.90
C TYR A 206 -6.27 3.50 -0.73
N SER A 207 -6.53 2.48 0.06
CA SER A 207 -5.61 1.94 1.07
C SER A 207 -5.61 0.42 0.93
N TYR A 208 -4.56 -0.24 1.39
CA TYR A 208 -4.44 -1.69 1.28
C TYR A 208 -4.03 -2.30 2.62
N VAL A 209 -4.46 -3.54 2.85
CA VAL A 209 -4.06 -4.37 3.97
C VAL A 209 -3.56 -5.69 3.41
N ILE A 210 -2.40 -6.15 3.87
CA ILE A 210 -1.84 -7.46 3.54
C ILE A 210 -2.15 -8.37 4.72
N ASP A 211 -2.87 -9.45 4.45
CA ASP A 211 -3.20 -10.47 5.43
C ASP A 211 -2.68 -11.83 4.94
N TRP A 212 -2.38 -12.69 5.90
CA TRP A 212 -1.97 -14.07 5.65
C TRP A 212 -2.40 -14.94 6.81
N GLU A 213 -2.48 -16.24 6.53
CA GLU A 213 -2.68 -17.27 7.53
C GLU A 213 -1.38 -18.04 7.72
N GLU A 214 -1.24 -18.71 8.85
CA GLU A 214 -0.09 -19.58 9.14
C GLU A 214 -0.65 -20.97 9.44
N TYR A 215 -0.46 -21.91 8.52
CA TYR A 215 -0.78 -23.32 8.77
C TYR A 215 0.51 -24.10 9.01
N GLN A 216 0.47 -24.99 10.01
CA GLN A 216 1.54 -25.95 10.28
C GLN A 216 1.50 -27.10 9.28
#